data_AF-A0A4U9R2C8-F1
#
_entry.id   AF-A0A4U9R2C8-F1
#
_cell.length_a   1.000
_cell.length_b   1.000
_cell.length_c   1.000
_cell.angle_alpha   90.00
_cell.angle_beta   90.00
_cell.angle_gamma   90.00
#
_symmetry.space_group_name_H-M   'P 1'
#
loop_
_entity.id
_entity.type
_entity.pdbx_description
1 polymer ?
#
loop_
_entity_poly.entity_id
_entity_poly.type
_entity_poly.pdbx_seq_one_letter_code
_entity_poly.pdbx_strand_id
1 'polypeptide(L)'
;MYDLRRKSMHCENKKTLQLLKTARGQIDGIIKMIEEDRYCIDISNQIMASMALLKKSNSIVLKAHLDHCVKDAIKNNSAEEKMKEIGGIIEKLMK
;
A
#
# COMPACT_ATOMS: atom_id res chain seq x y z
N MET A 1 28.36 0.70 6.24
CA MET A 1 27.22 0.15 5.48
C MET A 1 25.96 0.84 5.98
N TYR A 2 25.47 1.85 5.28
CA TYR A 2 24.33 2.66 5.72
C TYR A 2 23.02 1.90 5.45
N ASP A 3 22.28 1.55 6.50
CA ASP A 3 20.95 0.92 6.42
C ASP A 3 19.93 1.91 5.84
N LEU A 4 19.64 1.77 4.55
CA LEU A 4 18.70 2.62 3.81
C LEU A 4 17.23 2.44 4.25
N ARG A 5 16.92 1.51 5.17
CA ARG A 5 15.53 1.28 5.64
C ARG A 5 14.94 2.41 6.51
N ARG A 6 15.73 3.38 6.98
CA ARG A 6 15.25 4.48 7.87
C ARG A 6 15.09 5.86 7.21
N LYS A 7 15.34 5.96 5.91
CA LYS A 7 15.26 7.15 5.04
C LYS A 7 13.89 7.75 4.69
N SER A 8 13.37 8.70 5.47
CA SER A 8 12.34 9.69 5.08
C SER A 8 10.85 9.28 5.09
N MET A 9 10.18 9.74 6.15
CA MET A 9 8.75 9.60 6.42
C MET A 9 8.13 11.01 6.39
N HIS A 10 7.73 11.50 5.21
CA HIS A 10 7.09 12.82 5.08
C HIS A 10 5.76 12.74 4.31
N CYS A 11 4.79 13.59 4.70
CA CYS A 11 3.53 13.94 4.02
C CYS A 11 2.63 12.78 3.51
N GLU A 12 3.10 11.99 2.54
CA GLU A 12 2.38 10.88 1.91
C GLU A 12 1.95 9.82 2.93
N ASN A 13 2.71 9.67 4.02
CA ASN A 13 2.34 8.83 5.17
C ASN A 13 1.02 9.23 5.83
N LYS A 14 0.63 10.51 5.85
CA LYS A 14 -0.65 10.92 6.44
C LYS A 14 -1.83 10.42 5.60
N LYS A 15 -1.72 10.50 4.26
CA LYS A 15 -2.76 10.04 3.33
C LYS A 15 -2.86 8.52 3.33
N THR A 16 -1.74 7.82 3.26
CA THR A 16 -1.69 6.35 3.39
C THR A 16 -2.29 5.90 4.72
N LEU A 17 -1.89 6.53 5.84
CA LEU A 17 -2.43 6.23 7.16
C LEU A 17 -3.95 6.47 7.25
N GLN A 18 -4.46 7.54 6.66
CA GLN A 18 -5.90 7.82 6.62
C GLN A 18 -6.66 6.74 5.84
N LEU A 19 -6.15 6.33 4.68
CA LEU A 19 -6.74 5.24 3.89
C LEU A 19 -6.74 3.92 4.66
N LEU A 20 -5.63 3.58 5.32
CA LEU A 20 -5.53 2.36 6.13
C LEU A 20 -6.47 2.39 7.35
N LYS A 21 -6.61 3.54 8.02
CA LYS A 21 -7.59 3.70 9.11
C LYS A 21 -9.04 3.54 8.61
N THR A 22 -9.32 4.02 7.40
CA THR A 22 -10.63 3.86 6.76
C THR A 22 -10.89 2.40 6.39
N ALA A 23 -9.90 1.73 5.78
CA ALA A 23 -9.99 0.31 5.45
C ALA A 23 -10.20 -0.56 6.70
N ARG A 24 -9.52 -0.24 7.81
CA ARG A 24 -9.76 -0.92 9.10
C ARG A 24 -11.22 -0.81 9.54
N GLY A 25 -11.80 0.39 9.50
CA GLY A 25 -13.21 0.58 9.84
C GLY A 25 -14.18 -0.17 8.91
N GLN A 26 -13.85 -0.27 7.62
CA GLN A 26 -14.62 -1.10 6.69
C GLN A 26 -14.51 -2.59 7.02
N ILE A 27 -13.31 -3.09 7.36
CA ILE A 27 -13.09 -4.47 7.79
C ILE A 27 -13.88 -4.79 9.07
N ASP A 28 -13.84 -3.90 10.07
CA ASP A 28 -14.63 -4.04 11.29
C ASP A 28 -16.14 -4.11 10.96
N GLY A 29 -16.61 -3.28 10.02
CA GLY A 29 -17.99 -3.32 9.53
C GLY A 29 -18.33 -4.62 8.81
N ILE A 30 -17.44 -5.14 7.96
CA ILE A 30 -17.63 -6.42 7.26
C ILE A 30 -17.74 -7.58 8.23
N ILE A 31 -16.89 -7.61 9.26
CA ILE A 31 -16.95 -8.63 10.32
C ILE A 31 -18.33 -8.61 10.97
N LYS A 32 -18.82 -7.43 11.34
CA LYS A 32 -20.17 -7.27 11.91
C LYS A 32 -21.27 -7.74 10.95
N MET A 33 -21.15 -7.45 9.66
CA MET A 33 -22.12 -7.93 8.67
C MET A 33 -22.17 -9.46 8.60
N ILE A 34 -21.03 -10.13 8.75
CA ILE A 34 -20.96 -11.59 8.79
C ILE A 34 -21.59 -12.11 10.08
N GLU A 35 -21.29 -11.51 11.23
CA GLU A 35 -21.89 -11.86 12.53
C GLU A 35 -23.41 -11.66 12.56
N GLU A 36 -23.93 -10.72 11.76
CA GLU A 36 -25.35 -10.42 11.59
C GLU A 36 -26.02 -11.24 10.46
N ASP A 37 -25.34 -12.25 9.89
CA ASP A 37 -25.85 -13.09 8.80
C ASP A 37 -26.38 -12.29 7.59
N ARG A 38 -25.71 -11.18 7.25
CA ARG A 38 -26.12 -10.33 6.13
C ARG A 38 -25.93 -10.99 4.77
N TYR A 39 -26.68 -10.49 3.79
CA TYR A 39 -26.66 -10.98 2.42
C TYR A 39 -25.25 -10.96 1.81
N CYS A 40 -24.82 -12.11 1.27
CA CYS A 40 -23.46 -12.35 0.80
C CYS A 40 -22.99 -11.34 -0.27
N ILE A 41 -23.88 -10.85 -1.13
CA ILE A 41 -23.52 -9.86 -2.15
C ILE A 41 -23.17 -8.52 -1.53
N ASP A 42 -23.84 -8.11 -0.45
CA ASP A 42 -23.52 -6.86 0.25
C ASP A 42 -22.15 -6.96 0.93
N ILE A 43 -21.87 -8.11 1.56
CA ILE A 43 -20.57 -8.41 2.17
C ILE A 43 -19.46 -8.35 1.09
N SER A 44 -19.68 -9.01 -0.06
CA SER A 44 -18.75 -9.00 -1.19
C SER A 44 -18.47 -7.58 -1.69
N ASN A 45 -19.51 -6.75 -1.82
CA ASN A 45 -19.37 -5.35 -2.21
C ASN A 45 -18.52 -4.54 -1.21
N GLN A 46 -18.70 -4.76 0.09
CA GLN A 46 -17.87 -4.08 1.11
C GLN A 46 -16.42 -4.58 1.11
N ILE A 47 -16.19 -5.87 0.89
CA ILE A 47 -14.84 -6.43 0.73
C ILE A 47 -14.13 -5.77 -0.46
N MET A 48 -14.80 -5.66 -1.61
CA MET A 48 -14.24 -4.98 -2.79
C MET A 48 -13.91 -3.50 -2.51
N ALA A 49 -14.76 -2.80 -1.76
CA ALA A 49 -14.48 -1.42 -1.33
C ALA A 49 -13.22 -1.34 -0.46
N SER A 50 -13.05 -2.28 0.48
CA SER A 50 -11.86 -2.37 1.33
C SER A 50 -10.60 -2.66 0.51
N MET A 51 -10.67 -3.60 -0.43
CA MET A 51 -9.57 -3.92 -1.35
C MET A 51 -9.15 -2.70 -2.17
N ALA A 52 -10.09 -1.88 -2.65
CA ALA A 52 -9.78 -0.67 -3.39
C ALA A 52 -8.99 0.35 -2.54
N LEU A 53 -9.34 0.51 -1.25
CA LEU A 53 -8.58 1.35 -0.32
C LEU A 53 -7.17 0.81 -0.07
N LEU A 54 -7.04 -0.50 0.14
CA LEU A 54 -5.75 -1.16 0.34
C LEU A 54 -4.86 -1.00 -0.89
N LYS A 55 -5.38 -1.26 -2.09
CA LYS A 55 -4.66 -1.07 -3.36
C LYS A 55 -4.18 0.37 -3.51
N LYS A 56 -5.06 1.35 -3.27
CA LYS A 56 -4.71 2.77 -3.32
C LYS A 56 -3.63 3.15 -2.31
N SER A 57 -3.72 2.64 -1.08
CA SER A 57 -2.72 2.89 -0.05
C SER A 57 -1.34 2.33 -0.43
N ASN A 58 -1.29 1.12 -0.99
CA ASN A 58 -0.07 0.49 -1.44
C ASN A 58 0.56 1.22 -2.63
N SER A 59 -0.25 1.69 -3.59
CA SER A 59 0.23 2.51 -4.71
C SER A 59 0.89 3.81 -4.25
N ILE A 60 0.37 4.45 -3.19
CA ILE A 60 1.00 5.66 -2.61
C ILE A 60 2.36 5.31 -2.00
N VAL A 61 2.44 4.23 -1.23
CA VAL A 61 3.71 3.78 -0.61
C VAL A 61 4.77 3.48 -1.67
N LEU A 62 4.39 2.79 -2.74
CA LEU A 62 5.33 2.48 -3.82
C LEU A 62 5.75 3.70 -4.62
N LYS A 63 4.83 4.63 -4.88
CA LYS A 63 5.18 5.90 -5.53
C LYS A 63 6.19 6.67 -4.70
N ALA A 64 5.95 6.79 -3.39
CA ALA A 64 6.88 7.42 -2.45
C ALA A 64 8.27 6.76 -2.53
N HIS A 65 8.31 5.43 -2.52
CA HIS A 65 9.55 4.68 -2.60
C HIS A 65 10.29 4.90 -3.93
N LEU A 66 9.57 4.89 -5.06
CA LEU A 66 10.14 5.21 -6.38
C LEU A 66 10.71 6.63 -6.41
N ASP A 67 9.95 7.61 -5.92
CA ASP A 67 10.31 9.02 -5.97
C ASP A 67 11.53 9.37 -5.11
N HIS A 68 11.74 8.66 -3.99
CA HIS A 68 12.86 8.89 -3.08
C HIS A 68 14.04 7.95 -3.35
N CYS A 69 13.81 6.63 -3.38
CA CYS A 69 14.90 5.65 -3.44
C CYS A 69 15.54 5.56 -4.82
N VAL A 70 14.78 5.70 -5.92
CA VAL A 70 15.36 5.63 -7.26
C VAL A 70 16.11 6.91 -7.60
N LYS A 71 15.58 8.09 -7.22
CA LYS A 71 16.30 9.37 -7.42
C LYS A 71 17.62 9.42 -6.66
N ASP A 72 17.66 8.88 -5.44
CA ASP A 72 18.88 8.80 -4.65
C ASP A 72 19.82 7.69 -5.15
N ALA A 73 19.31 6.58 -5.67
CA ALA A 73 20.11 5.49 -6.22
C ALA A 73 20.78 5.84 -7.55
N ILE A 74 20.14 6.66 -8.39
CA ILE A 74 20.74 7.21 -9.62
C ILE A 74 21.98 8.05 -9.28
N LYS A 75 21.95 8.83 -8.19
CA LYS A 75 23.10 9.62 -7.74
C LYS A 75 24.26 8.77 -7.21
N ASN A 76 23.98 7.53 -6.78
CA ASN A 76 24.94 6.65 -6.12
C ASN A 76 25.36 5.42 -6.97
N ASN A 77 25.04 5.39 -8.28
CA ASN A 77 25.29 4.25 -9.18
C ASN A 77 24.70 2.90 -8.69
N SER A 78 23.64 2.94 -7.87
CA SER A 78 22.97 1.74 -7.33
C SER A 78 21.54 1.57 -7.86
N ALA A 79 21.23 2.20 -8.99
CA ALA A 79 19.88 2.27 -9.55
C ALA A 79 19.36 0.89 -9.97
N GLU A 80 20.21 0.04 -10.54
CA GLU A 80 19.82 -1.27 -11.09
C GLU A 80 19.36 -2.25 -10.00
N GLU A 81 20.07 -2.30 -8.86
CA GLU A 81 19.68 -3.09 -7.70
C GLU A 81 18.32 -2.64 -7.13
N LYS A 82 18.12 -1.32 -7.03
CA LYS A 82 16.86 -0.73 -6.53
C LYS A 82 15.69 -0.93 -7.49
N MET A 83 15.92 -0.88 -8.81
CA MET A 83 14.88 -1.21 -9.79
C MET A 83 14.45 -2.67 -9.70
N LYS A 84 15.38 -3.61 -9.45
CA LYS A 84 15.07 -5.04 -9.31
C LYS A 84 14.22 -5.33 -8.06
N GLU A 85 14.51 -4.67 -6.94
CA GLU A 85 13.72 -4.75 -5.70
C GLU A 85 12.26 -4.31 -5.94
N ILE A 86 12.06 -3.20 -6.66
CA ILE A 86 10.73 -2.67 -6.97
C ILE A 86 9.98 -3.52 -7.99
N GLY A 87 10.68 -4.04 -9.01
CA GLY A 87 10.10 -4.91 -10.03
C GLY A 87 9.37 -6.10 -9.43
N GLY A 88 9.94 -6.74 -8.40
CA GLY A 88 9.30 -7.86 -7.70
C GLY A 88 8.04 -7.47 -6.92
N ILE A 89 7.90 -6.21 -6.48
CA ILE A 89 6.69 -5.73 -5.80
C ILE A 89 5.61 -5.35 -6.81
N ILE A 90 5.98 -4.73 -7.93
CA ILE A 90 5.05 -4.40 -9.02
C ILE A 90 4.43 -5.68 -9.61
N GLU A 91 5.23 -6.73 -9.79
CA GLU A 91 4.72 -8.01 -10.31
C GLU A 91 3.65 -8.62 -9.39
N LYS A 92 3.81 -8.48 -8.06
CA LYS A 92 2.82 -8.92 -7.08
C LYS A 92 1.54 -8.08 -7.07
N LEU A 93 1.59 -6.85 -7.57
CA LEU A 93 0.43 -5.96 -7.67
C LEU A 93 -0.39 -6.12 -8.96
N MET A 94 0.24 -6.66 -9.99
CA MET A 94 -0.39 -6.90 -11.30
C MET A 94 -1.07 -8.28 -11.37
N LYS A 95 -0.84 -9.15 -10.39
CA LYS A 95 -1.59 -10.38 -10.15
C LYS A 95 -2.86 -10.05 -9.37
#